data_AF-A0A645CPG4-F1
#
_entry.id   AF-A0A645CPG4-F1
#
_cell.length_a   1.000
_cell.length_b   1.000
_cell.length_c   1.000
_cell.angle_alpha   90.00
_cell.angle_beta   90.00
_cell.angle_gamma   90.00
#
_symmetry.space_group_name_H-M   'P 1'
#
loop_
_entity.id
_entity.type
_entity.pdbx_description
1 polymer ?
#
loop_
_entity_poly.entity_id
_entity_poly.type
_entity_poly.pdbx_seq_one_letter_code
_entity_poly.pdbx_strand_id
1 'polypeptide(L)'
;MQMYASSAGKSGGEYYTPQEVSEVLAKITVVGKTRVNKVYDPAVGSGSLLLKFAKVLGKENVGGFFGQEINLTTYNLARINMFLHDVNYEKFDIAHGDTLLDPQHWDEEPFEAIVSNPPYSIKWEGDANPLLINDERFSPAGVLAPKSKADLAFTMHILSWLAVNGTAAIVEFPGVLYRGGAERKIRKYLIDNNYVDAVIQLPPDLFFGTTIATCIIVLKRSKADNAVLFIDASGEFGRVGNKNKLLPANQQHILDAFIARADVDYLAKLVPNEDIGQNDYNIAVSSYVAQEDSREVIDITELNDEIARIVARQAELRASIDEIVADLEGTA
;
A
#
# COMPACT_ATOMS: atom_id res chain seq x y z
N MET A 1 -3.41 23.06 -1.15
CA MET A 1 -2.54 22.02 -0.54
C MET A 1 -1.77 21.20 -1.56
N GLN A 2 -2.40 20.70 -2.65
CA GLN A 2 -1.67 20.02 -3.75
C GLN A 2 -0.48 20.85 -4.30
N MET A 3 -0.64 22.17 -4.44
CA MET A 3 0.45 23.04 -4.90
C MET A 3 1.65 23.16 -3.94
N TYR A 4 1.47 22.92 -2.63
CA TYR A 4 2.58 22.94 -1.66
C TYR A 4 3.39 21.63 -1.70
N ALA A 5 2.71 20.47 -1.78
CA ALA A 5 3.39 19.18 -1.94
C ALA A 5 4.11 19.04 -3.29
N SER A 6 3.62 19.72 -4.35
CA SER A 6 4.28 19.73 -5.66
C SER A 6 5.46 20.70 -5.77
N SER A 7 5.56 21.71 -4.89
CA SER A 7 6.61 22.75 -4.91
C SER A 7 7.71 22.53 -3.88
N ALA A 8 7.39 21.87 -2.76
CA ALA A 8 8.39 21.39 -1.83
C ALA A 8 9.05 20.16 -2.45
N GLY A 9 10.34 20.26 -2.80
CA GLY A 9 11.13 19.14 -3.32
C GLY A 9 11.25 17.96 -2.34
N LYS A 10 12.39 17.26 -2.35
CA LYS A 10 12.62 15.98 -1.65
C LYS A 10 12.09 15.85 -0.21
N SER A 11 11.84 16.92 0.53
CA SER A 11 11.32 16.90 1.92
C SER A 11 9.81 17.13 2.10
N GLY A 12 9.08 17.66 1.11
CA GLY A 12 7.64 17.99 1.28
C GLY A 12 6.66 17.00 0.66
N GLY A 13 7.12 16.20 -0.31
CA GLY A 13 6.34 15.13 -0.92
C GLY A 13 6.26 13.85 -0.08
N GLU A 14 7.16 13.68 0.91
CA GLU A 14 7.25 12.46 1.74
C GLU A 14 6.09 12.32 2.73
N TYR A 15 5.33 13.39 3.02
CA TYR A 15 4.28 13.42 4.03
C TYR A 15 2.87 13.60 3.45
N TYR A 16 2.71 13.53 2.13
CA TYR A 16 1.43 13.75 1.47
C TYR A 16 0.91 12.49 0.78
N THR A 17 -0.09 11.86 1.41
CA THR A 17 -0.88 10.79 0.79
C THR A 17 -1.79 11.39 -0.28
N PRO A 18 -1.77 10.88 -1.52
CA PRO A 18 -2.72 11.29 -2.56
C PRO A 18 -4.17 11.17 -2.04
N GLN A 19 -5.02 12.12 -2.44
CA GLN A 19 -6.37 12.19 -1.91
C GLN A 19 -7.22 10.98 -2.27
N GLU A 20 -7.02 10.49 -3.48
CA GLU A 20 -7.65 9.31 -4.05
C GLU A 20 -7.26 8.02 -3.29
N VAL A 21 -6.01 7.89 -2.87
CA VAL A 21 -5.55 6.78 -2.03
C VAL A 21 -6.14 6.92 -0.63
N SER A 22 -6.08 8.12 -0.05
CA SER A 22 -6.64 8.42 1.28
C SER A 22 -8.15 8.07 1.36
N GLU A 23 -8.89 8.32 0.29
CA GLU A 23 -10.32 8.00 0.23
C GLU A 23 -10.58 6.49 0.17
N VAL A 24 -9.75 5.72 -0.55
CA VAL A 24 -9.80 4.25 -0.56
C VAL A 24 -9.53 3.69 0.84
N LEU A 25 -8.50 4.16 1.55
CA LEU A 25 -8.20 3.74 2.93
C LEU A 25 -9.38 4.00 3.88
N ALA A 26 -9.95 5.21 3.83
CA ALA A 26 -11.09 5.56 4.66
C ALA A 26 -12.32 4.70 4.33
N LYS A 27 -12.62 4.44 3.05
CA LYS A 27 -13.74 3.58 2.65
C LYS A 27 -13.56 2.13 3.10
N ILE A 28 -12.37 1.56 2.93
CA ILE A 28 -12.03 0.19 3.37
C ILE A 28 -12.29 0.01 4.87
N THR A 29 -11.85 0.97 5.68
CA THR A 29 -11.95 0.86 7.15
C THR A 29 -13.36 0.99 7.70
N VAL A 30 -14.29 1.57 6.93
CA VAL A 30 -15.68 1.82 7.34
C VAL A 30 -16.71 1.01 6.53
N VAL A 31 -16.28 0.01 5.76
CA VAL A 31 -17.20 -0.90 5.05
C VAL A 31 -18.24 -1.46 6.03
N GLY A 32 -19.52 -1.30 5.68
CA GLY A 32 -20.66 -1.74 6.51
C GLY A 32 -20.95 -0.87 7.74
N LYS A 33 -20.21 0.23 7.94
CA LYS A 33 -20.43 1.17 9.05
C LYS A 33 -21.04 2.47 8.51
N THR A 34 -22.10 2.93 9.15
CA THR A 34 -22.68 4.27 8.90
C THR A 34 -22.14 5.33 9.87
N ARG A 35 -21.50 4.89 10.95
CA ARG A 35 -20.85 5.73 11.95
C ARG A 35 -19.68 5.01 12.60
N VAL A 36 -18.74 5.76 13.13
CA VAL A 36 -17.61 5.27 13.91
C VAL A 36 -17.42 6.13 15.16
N ASN A 37 -17.06 5.50 16.28
CA ASN A 37 -16.86 6.22 17.53
C ASN A 37 -15.63 7.12 17.46
N LYS A 38 -14.46 6.57 17.14
CA LYS A 38 -13.20 7.32 17.07
C LYS A 38 -12.36 6.79 15.92
N VAL A 39 -11.67 7.71 15.25
CA VAL A 39 -10.71 7.40 14.18
C VAL A 39 -9.31 7.84 14.57
N TYR A 40 -8.29 7.09 14.13
CA TYR A 40 -6.90 7.33 14.52
C TYR A 40 -5.90 7.26 13.35
N ASP A 41 -4.86 8.08 13.41
CA ASP A 41 -3.67 8.01 12.54
C ASP A 41 -2.38 8.26 13.35
N PRO A 42 -1.53 7.24 13.58
CA PRO A 42 -0.29 7.35 14.37
C PRO A 42 0.84 8.12 13.66
N ALA A 43 0.69 8.46 12.39
CA ALA A 43 1.65 9.26 11.62
C ALA A 43 0.86 10.27 10.79
N VAL A 44 0.11 11.11 11.51
CA VAL A 44 -1.02 11.88 10.95
C VAL A 44 -0.63 12.86 9.84
N GLY A 45 0.63 13.30 9.81
CA GLY A 45 1.11 14.25 8.82
C GLY A 45 0.24 15.50 8.83
N SER A 46 -0.28 15.89 7.66
CA SER A 46 -1.15 17.05 7.53
C SER A 46 -2.58 16.88 8.08
N GLY A 47 -2.97 15.71 8.60
CA GLY A 47 -4.36 15.41 9.00
C GLY A 47 -5.33 15.18 7.83
N SER A 48 -4.85 15.29 6.58
CA SER A 48 -5.68 15.14 5.38
C SER A 48 -6.34 13.76 5.27
N LEU A 49 -5.68 12.72 5.79
CA LEU A 49 -6.16 11.34 5.72
C LEU A 49 -7.31 11.12 6.71
N LEU A 50 -7.16 11.56 7.97
CA LEU A 50 -8.23 11.58 8.97
C LEU A 50 -9.47 12.35 8.48
N LEU A 51 -9.29 13.49 7.82
CA LEU A 51 -10.39 14.28 7.25
C LEU A 51 -11.18 13.53 6.17
N LYS A 52 -10.66 12.43 5.60
CA LYS A 52 -11.43 11.60 4.66
C LYS A 52 -12.59 10.88 5.33
N PHE A 53 -12.52 10.56 6.62
CA PHE A 53 -13.68 9.99 7.32
C PHE A 53 -14.86 10.96 7.36
N ALA A 54 -14.60 12.25 7.61
CA ALA A 54 -15.63 13.28 7.55
C ALA A 54 -16.27 13.37 6.15
N LYS A 55 -15.49 13.18 5.09
CA LYS A 55 -16.00 13.15 3.71
C LYS A 55 -16.82 11.89 3.41
N VAL A 56 -16.39 10.73 3.91
CA VAL A 56 -16.99 9.42 3.59
C VAL A 56 -18.24 9.15 4.43
N LEU A 57 -18.21 9.45 5.73
CA LEU A 57 -19.30 9.17 6.67
C LEU A 57 -20.16 10.39 6.99
N GLY A 58 -19.67 11.61 6.77
CA GLY A 58 -20.24 12.82 7.37
C GLY A 58 -19.61 13.09 8.74
N LYS A 59 -19.36 14.37 9.05
CA LYS A 59 -18.66 14.80 10.27
C LYS A 59 -19.37 14.36 11.55
N GLU A 60 -20.69 14.42 11.52
CA GLU A 60 -21.59 14.04 12.62
C GLU A 60 -21.55 12.55 12.95
N ASN A 61 -21.09 11.72 12.00
CA ASN A 61 -20.99 10.27 12.14
C ASN A 61 -19.60 9.80 12.59
N VAL A 62 -18.67 10.73 12.85
CA VAL A 62 -17.35 10.47 13.42
C VAL A 62 -17.30 11.07 14.83
N GLY A 63 -17.20 10.23 15.86
CA GLY A 63 -17.26 10.71 17.25
C GLY A 63 -16.01 11.48 17.71
N GLY A 64 -14.83 11.22 17.12
CA GLY A 64 -13.62 12.01 17.32
C GLY A 64 -12.45 11.61 16.39
N PHE A 65 -11.54 12.56 16.13
CA PHE A 65 -10.38 12.42 15.25
C PHE A 65 -9.09 12.52 16.06
N PHE A 66 -8.30 11.44 16.08
CA PHE A 66 -7.10 11.36 16.90
C PHE A 66 -5.87 11.10 16.03
N GLY A 67 -4.73 11.67 16.38
CA GLY A 67 -3.51 11.37 15.63
C GLY A 67 -2.25 11.93 16.27
N GLN A 68 -1.10 11.43 15.84
CA GLN A 68 0.19 11.84 16.41
C GLN A 68 1.19 12.18 15.30
N GLU A 69 1.93 13.26 15.49
CA GLU A 69 2.92 13.77 14.54
C GLU A 69 4.21 14.15 15.25
N ILE A 70 5.35 13.70 14.71
CA ILE A 70 6.68 13.94 15.28
C ILE A 70 7.23 15.32 14.89
N ASN A 71 6.86 15.85 13.73
CA ASN A 71 7.33 17.13 13.25
C ASN A 71 6.42 18.27 13.73
N LEU A 72 6.96 19.17 14.57
CA LEU A 72 6.22 20.30 15.14
C LEU A 72 5.50 21.19 14.10
N THR A 73 6.12 21.44 12.93
CA THR A 73 5.50 22.26 11.88
C THR A 73 4.31 21.54 11.26
N THR A 74 4.48 20.26 10.92
CA THR A 74 3.42 19.40 10.37
C THR A 74 2.30 19.16 11.37
N TYR A 75 2.63 18.99 12.65
CA TYR A 75 1.69 18.91 13.76
C TYR A 75 0.78 20.15 13.84
N ASN A 76 1.37 21.35 13.79
CA ASN A 76 0.60 22.59 13.79
C ASN A 76 -0.26 22.72 12.54
N LEU A 77 0.25 22.30 11.38
CA LEU A 77 -0.52 22.25 10.13
C LEU A 77 -1.71 21.30 10.24
N ALA A 78 -1.56 20.12 10.85
CA ALA A 78 -2.65 19.16 11.05
C ALA A 78 -3.79 19.77 11.86
N ARG A 79 -3.46 20.43 12.96
CA ARG A 79 -4.45 21.11 13.82
C ARG A 79 -5.15 22.25 13.08
N ILE A 80 -4.41 23.09 12.37
CA ILE A 80 -4.98 24.14 11.51
C ILE A 80 -5.89 23.54 10.44
N ASN A 81 -5.50 22.42 9.83
CA ASN A 81 -6.31 21.75 8.81
C ASN A 81 -7.62 21.21 9.38
N MET A 82 -7.61 20.64 10.58
CA MET A 82 -8.85 20.23 11.27
C MET A 82 -9.80 21.42 11.47
N PHE A 83 -9.27 22.54 11.96
CA PHE A 83 -10.06 23.77 12.13
C PHE A 83 -10.61 24.31 10.82
N LEU A 84 -9.79 24.38 9.77
CA LEU A 84 -10.21 24.90 8.46
C LEU A 84 -11.24 24.03 7.75
N HIS A 85 -11.37 22.76 8.16
CA HIS A 85 -12.41 21.86 7.68
C HIS A 85 -13.58 21.75 8.67
N ASP A 86 -13.77 22.75 9.55
CA ASP A 86 -14.82 22.85 10.57
C ASP A 86 -14.99 21.57 11.42
N VAL A 87 -13.88 20.95 11.81
CA VAL A 87 -13.91 19.95 12.88
C VAL A 87 -13.87 20.69 14.22
N ASN A 88 -14.86 20.46 15.08
CA ASN A 88 -14.93 21.11 16.38
C ASN A 88 -13.70 20.73 17.24
N TYR A 89 -13.16 21.68 18.00
CA TYR A 89 -12.01 21.45 18.88
C TYR A 89 -12.24 20.31 19.88
N GLU A 90 -13.46 20.13 20.38
CA GLU A 90 -13.82 19.02 21.29
C GLU A 90 -13.85 17.64 20.58
N LYS A 91 -13.72 17.63 19.26
CA LYS A 91 -13.83 16.45 18.40
C LYS A 91 -12.50 16.01 17.80
N PHE A 92 -11.41 16.71 18.05
CA PHE A 92 -10.11 16.23 17.61
C PHE A 92 -9.02 16.47 18.66
N ASP A 93 -8.11 15.51 18.75
CA ASP A 93 -6.86 15.67 19.47
C ASP A 93 -5.71 15.19 18.58
N ILE A 94 -4.79 16.10 18.29
CA ILE A 94 -3.56 15.77 17.60
C ILE A 94 -2.46 15.98 18.62
N ALA A 95 -1.66 14.96 18.87
CA ALA A 95 -0.53 15.00 19.78
C ALA A 95 0.81 15.19 19.04
N HIS A 96 1.77 15.81 19.72
CA HIS A 96 3.12 16.03 19.19
C HIS A 96 4.11 15.10 19.89
N GLY A 97 4.79 14.25 19.12
CA GLY A 97 5.79 13.32 19.65
C GLY A 97 6.01 12.11 18.74
N ASP A 98 7.01 11.29 19.06
CA ASP A 98 7.28 10.04 18.34
C ASP A 98 6.35 8.93 18.84
N THR A 99 5.46 8.45 17.98
CA THR A 99 4.47 7.41 18.29
C THR A 99 5.09 6.08 18.73
N LEU A 100 6.28 5.73 18.22
CA LEU A 100 6.93 4.46 18.57
C LEU A 100 7.61 4.53 19.94
N LEU A 101 8.04 5.71 20.39
CA LEU A 101 8.74 5.90 21.68
C LEU A 101 7.84 6.43 22.80
N ASP A 102 6.97 7.38 22.48
CA ASP A 102 6.08 8.06 23.41
C ASP A 102 4.65 8.12 22.81
N PRO A 103 3.99 6.96 22.67
CA PRO A 103 2.62 6.90 22.15
C PRO A 103 1.67 7.68 23.06
N GLN A 104 0.75 8.41 22.44
CA GLN A 104 -0.26 9.22 23.12
C GLN A 104 -1.66 8.60 22.97
N HIS A 105 -2.67 9.26 23.56
CA HIS A 105 -4.09 8.88 23.49
C HIS A 105 -4.44 7.54 24.16
N TRP A 106 -3.73 7.18 25.23
CA TRP A 106 -4.02 5.98 26.04
C TRP A 106 -5.44 5.94 26.60
N ASP A 107 -6.01 7.10 26.96
CA ASP A 107 -7.39 7.18 27.47
C ASP A 107 -8.46 7.10 26.35
N GLU A 108 -8.03 7.13 25.09
CA GLU A 108 -8.91 7.17 23.93
C GLU A 108 -9.00 5.84 23.19
N GLU A 109 -7.95 5.01 23.29
CA GLU A 109 -7.87 3.68 22.70
C GLU A 109 -8.86 2.71 23.38
N PRO A 110 -9.36 1.69 22.65
CA PRO A 110 -9.04 1.34 21.27
C PRO A 110 -9.92 2.05 20.21
N PHE A 111 -9.46 2.08 18.96
CA PHE A 111 -10.09 2.79 17.85
C PHE A 111 -10.82 1.86 16.85
N GLU A 112 -11.97 2.29 16.33
CA GLU A 112 -12.79 1.48 15.41
C GLU A 112 -12.38 1.60 13.93
N ALA A 113 -11.65 2.64 13.59
CA ALA A 113 -11.12 2.87 12.25
C ALA A 113 -9.75 3.53 12.37
N ILE A 114 -8.70 2.84 11.92
CA ILE A 114 -7.34 3.37 11.92
C ILE A 114 -6.84 3.43 10.48
N VAL A 115 -6.25 4.55 10.11
CA VAL A 115 -5.66 4.72 8.79
C VAL A 115 -4.31 5.37 8.94
N SER A 116 -3.35 4.99 8.12
CA SER A 116 -2.05 5.62 8.18
C SER A 116 -1.28 5.46 6.89
N ASN A 117 -0.37 6.39 6.66
CA ASN A 117 0.70 6.28 5.68
C ASN A 117 2.02 6.62 6.41
N PRO A 118 2.55 5.69 7.22
CA PRO A 118 3.76 5.94 7.99
C PRO A 118 4.95 6.23 7.07
N PRO A 119 5.97 6.96 7.55
CA PRO A 119 7.15 7.26 6.77
C PRO A 119 7.94 5.97 6.45
N TYR A 120 8.24 5.77 5.16
CA TYR A 120 8.77 4.49 4.67
C TYR A 120 10.18 4.21 5.16
N SER A 121 10.37 3.04 5.77
CA SER A 121 11.67 2.47 6.11
C SER A 121 12.59 3.44 6.87
N ILE A 122 12.01 4.29 7.73
CA ILE A 122 12.80 5.17 8.59
C ILE A 122 13.55 4.37 9.64
N LYS A 123 14.65 4.96 10.12
CA LYS A 123 15.35 4.44 11.30
C LYS A 123 14.53 4.72 12.56
N TRP A 124 14.61 3.81 13.50
CA TRP A 124 14.00 3.92 14.83
C TRP A 124 14.86 3.18 15.86
N GLU A 125 14.54 3.28 17.15
CA GLU A 125 15.36 2.69 18.21
C GLU A 125 15.42 1.16 18.14
N GLY A 126 14.27 0.50 17.90
CA GLY A 126 14.18 -0.96 17.81
C GLY A 126 14.91 -1.67 18.96
N ASP A 127 15.75 -2.66 18.63
CA ASP A 127 16.53 -3.43 19.60
C ASP A 127 17.68 -2.66 20.28
N ALA A 128 17.92 -1.38 19.92
CA ALA A 128 18.84 -0.53 20.70
C ALA A 128 18.20 -0.04 22.01
N ASN A 129 16.87 -0.04 22.11
CA ASN A 129 16.16 0.25 23.34
C ASN A 129 15.64 -1.07 23.95
N PRO A 130 16.26 -1.55 25.04
CA PRO A 130 15.91 -2.84 25.64
C PRO A 130 14.52 -2.85 26.30
N LEU A 131 13.87 -1.69 26.46
CA LEU A 131 12.51 -1.62 27.00
C LEU A 131 11.47 -2.05 25.96
N LEU A 132 11.72 -1.79 24.68
CA LEU A 132 10.74 -2.03 23.61
C LEU A 132 10.43 -3.52 23.40
N ILE A 133 11.34 -4.43 23.71
CA ILE A 133 11.10 -5.87 23.55
C ILE A 133 10.02 -6.40 24.51
N ASN A 134 9.81 -5.71 25.63
CA ASN A 134 8.79 -6.05 26.64
C ASN A 134 7.55 -5.14 26.54
N ASP A 135 7.53 -4.18 25.61
CA ASP A 135 6.35 -3.36 25.34
C ASP A 135 5.21 -4.25 24.85
N GLU A 136 4.00 -4.07 25.38
CA GLU A 136 2.83 -4.88 25.03
C GLU A 136 2.47 -4.82 23.55
N ARG A 137 2.85 -3.73 22.86
CA ARG A 137 2.67 -3.56 21.41
C ARG A 137 3.53 -4.52 20.60
N PHE A 138 4.73 -4.85 21.07
CA PHE A 138 5.73 -5.55 20.27
C PHE A 138 6.09 -6.94 20.80
N SER A 139 6.04 -7.13 22.13
CA SER A 139 6.36 -8.39 22.80
C SER A 139 5.59 -9.61 22.27
N PRO A 140 4.32 -9.52 21.81
CA PRO A 140 3.62 -10.69 21.27
C PRO A 140 4.26 -11.30 20.02
N ALA A 141 4.93 -10.49 19.20
CA ALA A 141 5.67 -10.99 18.02
C ALA A 141 7.03 -11.63 18.40
N GLY A 142 7.48 -11.44 19.65
CA GLY A 142 8.74 -11.98 20.18
C GLY A 142 10.02 -11.38 19.57
N VAL A 143 9.89 -10.44 18.64
CA VAL A 143 11.00 -9.70 18.02
C VAL A 143 10.56 -8.28 17.66
N LEU A 144 11.52 -7.37 17.59
CA LEU A 144 11.31 -6.00 17.09
C LEU A 144 11.59 -5.92 15.60
N ALA A 145 10.94 -4.97 14.92
CA ALA A 145 11.31 -4.64 13.54
C ALA A 145 12.77 -4.15 13.49
N PRO A 146 13.49 -4.35 12.36
CA PRO A 146 14.88 -3.92 12.25
C PRO A 146 15.04 -2.42 12.50
N LYS A 147 16.14 -1.99 13.15
CA LYS A 147 16.42 -0.55 13.42
C LYS A 147 16.43 0.35 12.20
N SER A 148 16.71 -0.22 11.03
CA SER A 148 16.71 0.50 9.77
C SER A 148 15.34 0.60 9.11
N LYS A 149 14.31 -0.06 9.66
CA LYS A 149 12.99 -0.31 9.07
C LYS A 149 11.88 -0.25 10.13
N ALA A 150 11.27 0.91 10.32
CA ALA A 150 10.18 1.09 11.27
C ALA A 150 8.80 0.63 10.76
N ASP A 151 8.68 0.25 9.48
CA ASP A 151 7.40 -0.05 8.80
C ASP A 151 6.50 -0.98 9.64
N LEU A 152 6.97 -2.21 9.93
CA LEU A 152 6.21 -3.17 10.75
C LEU A 152 6.10 -2.81 12.24
N ALA A 153 6.90 -1.87 12.75
CA ALA A 153 6.71 -1.35 14.10
C ALA A 153 5.45 -0.47 14.17
N PHE A 154 5.20 0.35 13.15
CA PHE A 154 3.92 1.06 13.02
C PHE A 154 2.75 0.10 12.85
N THR A 155 2.89 -0.93 12.01
CA THR A 155 1.85 -1.97 11.87
C THR A 155 1.48 -2.61 13.21
N MET A 156 2.48 -2.95 14.04
CA MET A 156 2.26 -3.55 15.36
C MET A 156 1.61 -2.57 16.35
N HIS A 157 2.04 -1.30 16.35
CA HIS A 157 1.38 -0.27 17.16
C HIS A 157 -0.08 -0.07 16.76
N ILE A 158 -0.37 0.01 15.45
CA ILE A 158 -1.72 0.13 14.91
C ILE A 158 -2.59 -1.06 15.31
N LEU A 159 -2.06 -2.28 15.21
CA LEU A 159 -2.76 -3.48 15.66
C LEU A 159 -3.10 -3.39 17.15
N SER A 160 -2.16 -2.94 17.98
CA SER A 160 -2.36 -2.82 19.41
C SER A 160 -3.51 -1.85 19.74
N TRP A 161 -3.61 -0.72 19.03
CA TRP A 161 -4.60 0.34 19.29
C TRP A 161 -5.96 0.06 18.60
N LEU A 162 -6.05 -1.02 17.81
CA LEU A 162 -7.24 -1.37 17.06
C LEU A 162 -8.30 -2.01 17.96
N ALA A 163 -9.55 -1.58 17.86
CA ALA A 163 -10.67 -2.20 18.55
C ALA A 163 -11.01 -3.58 17.98
N VAL A 164 -11.68 -4.43 18.77
CA VAL A 164 -12.08 -5.78 18.33
C VAL A 164 -13.01 -5.73 17.11
N ASN A 165 -13.92 -4.75 17.06
CA ASN A 165 -14.81 -4.46 15.93
C ASN A 165 -14.20 -3.46 14.92
N GLY A 166 -12.91 -3.17 15.05
CA GLY A 166 -12.20 -2.18 14.25
C GLY A 166 -11.58 -2.73 12.98
N THR A 167 -11.33 -1.84 12.02
CA THR A 167 -10.53 -2.13 10.83
C THR A 167 -9.42 -1.09 10.69
N ALA A 168 -8.18 -1.52 10.43
CA ALA A 168 -7.10 -0.63 10.05
C ALA A 168 -6.74 -0.78 8.58
N ALA A 169 -6.38 0.30 7.89
CA ALA A 169 -5.79 0.25 6.55
C ALA A 169 -4.52 1.11 6.51
N ILE A 170 -3.40 0.49 6.15
CA ILE A 170 -2.06 1.08 6.29
C ILE A 170 -1.38 1.06 4.93
N VAL A 171 -0.93 2.21 4.43
CA VAL A 171 -0.05 2.26 3.27
C VAL A 171 1.36 1.89 3.71
N GLU A 172 1.97 0.94 3.02
CA GLU A 172 3.28 0.40 3.35
C GLU A 172 4.20 0.34 2.12
N PHE A 173 5.51 0.39 2.38
CA PHE A 173 6.51 0.05 1.37
C PHE A 173 6.49 -1.47 1.10
N PRO A 174 6.46 -1.96 -0.16
CA PRO A 174 6.26 -3.38 -0.46
C PRO A 174 7.23 -4.36 0.19
N GLY A 175 8.42 -3.88 0.60
CA GLY A 175 9.39 -4.69 1.34
C GLY A 175 8.82 -5.38 2.57
N VAL A 176 7.82 -4.78 3.25
CA VAL A 176 7.19 -5.41 4.42
C VAL A 176 6.56 -6.76 4.10
N LEU A 177 6.19 -7.01 2.83
CA LEU A 177 5.47 -8.20 2.39
C LEU A 177 6.36 -9.45 2.28
N TYR A 178 7.67 -9.27 2.06
CA TYR A 178 8.57 -10.38 1.71
C TYR A 178 9.93 -10.37 2.41
N ARG A 179 10.37 -9.26 3.03
CA ARG A 179 11.68 -9.19 3.69
C ARG A 179 11.82 -10.24 4.80
N GLY A 180 12.95 -10.94 4.85
CA GLY A 180 13.19 -12.06 5.78
C GLY A 180 13.47 -11.64 7.23
N GLY A 181 14.06 -12.55 8.02
CA GLY A 181 14.56 -12.24 9.36
C GLY A 181 13.46 -11.90 10.36
N ALA A 182 13.63 -10.79 11.10
CA ALA A 182 12.68 -10.32 12.10
C ALA A 182 11.30 -9.99 11.50
N GLU A 183 11.27 -9.39 10.31
CA GLU A 183 10.00 -9.02 9.67
C GLU A 183 9.18 -10.25 9.24
N ARG A 184 9.84 -11.34 8.82
CA ARG A 184 9.15 -12.62 8.59
C ARG A 184 8.49 -13.16 9.87
N LYS A 185 9.16 -13.02 11.02
CA LYS A 185 8.58 -13.44 12.32
C LYS A 185 7.39 -12.57 12.72
N ILE A 186 7.46 -11.25 12.48
CA ILE A 186 6.33 -10.34 12.71
C ILE A 186 5.17 -10.71 11.78
N ARG A 187 5.41 -10.92 10.49
CA ARG A 187 4.37 -11.39 9.55
C ARG A 187 3.76 -12.73 9.98
N LYS A 188 4.59 -13.68 10.43
CA LYS A 188 4.14 -14.94 11.02
C LYS A 188 3.17 -14.71 12.17
N TYR A 189 3.52 -13.84 13.12
CA TYR A 189 2.63 -13.46 14.21
C TYR A 189 1.31 -12.86 13.71
N LEU A 190 1.35 -11.93 12.75
CA LEU A 190 0.16 -11.29 12.18
C LEU A 190 -0.76 -12.29 11.45
N ILE A 191 -0.19 -13.25 10.73
CA ILE A 191 -0.95 -14.26 9.96
C ILE A 191 -1.48 -15.37 10.86
N ASP A 192 -0.64 -15.93 11.75
CA ASP A 192 -1.05 -17.04 12.63
C ASP A 192 -2.18 -16.63 13.58
N ASN A 193 -2.18 -15.38 14.04
CA ASN A 193 -3.24 -14.84 14.89
C ASN A 193 -4.41 -14.25 14.10
N ASN A 194 -4.42 -14.45 12.77
CA ASN A 194 -5.49 -14.04 11.88
C ASN A 194 -5.79 -12.53 11.94
N TYR A 195 -4.76 -11.68 11.99
CA TYR A 195 -4.92 -10.23 12.04
C TYR A 195 -4.91 -9.54 10.68
N VAL A 196 -4.25 -10.11 9.67
CA VAL A 196 -4.25 -9.57 8.31
C VAL A 196 -5.55 -9.98 7.62
N ASP A 197 -6.36 -9.01 7.19
CA ASP A 197 -7.63 -9.24 6.50
C ASP A 197 -7.46 -9.24 4.97
N ALA A 198 -6.68 -8.28 4.47
CA ALA A 198 -6.37 -8.15 3.05
C ALA A 198 -5.00 -7.49 2.81
N VAL A 199 -4.40 -7.78 1.66
CA VAL A 199 -3.23 -7.07 1.11
C VAL A 199 -3.56 -6.60 -0.30
N ILE A 200 -3.40 -5.30 -0.56
CA ILE A 200 -3.74 -4.67 -1.83
C ILE A 200 -2.48 -4.07 -2.44
N GLN A 201 -2.08 -4.53 -3.63
CA GLN A 201 -0.98 -3.94 -4.38
C GLN A 201 -1.50 -2.72 -5.14
N LEU A 202 -0.92 -1.54 -4.90
CA LEU A 202 -1.33 -0.32 -5.60
C LEU A 202 -0.51 -0.10 -6.89
N PRO A 203 -1.02 0.73 -7.82
CA PRO A 203 -0.27 1.17 -8.98
C PRO A 203 1.07 1.85 -8.63
N PRO A 204 2.09 1.72 -9.49
CA PRO A 204 3.30 2.52 -9.39
C PRO A 204 3.00 4.00 -9.65
N ASP A 205 3.91 4.87 -9.26
CA ASP A 205 3.90 6.30 -9.61
C ASP A 205 2.62 7.08 -9.19
N LEU A 206 1.94 6.63 -8.14
CA LEU A 206 0.83 7.35 -7.50
C LEU A 206 1.32 8.45 -6.54
N PHE A 207 2.38 8.16 -5.79
CA PHE A 207 2.86 9.03 -4.71
C PHE A 207 3.81 10.10 -5.25
N PHE A 208 3.82 11.25 -4.56
CA PHE A 208 4.80 12.29 -4.82
C PHE A 208 6.18 11.85 -4.30
N GLY A 209 7.26 12.27 -4.97
CA GLY A 209 8.63 11.95 -4.54
C GLY A 209 9.12 10.53 -4.83
N THR A 210 8.25 9.59 -5.24
CA THR A 210 8.64 8.23 -5.62
C THR A 210 7.87 7.72 -6.84
N THR A 211 8.46 6.79 -7.58
CA THR A 211 7.81 6.03 -8.67
C THR A 211 7.46 4.61 -8.25
N ILE A 212 7.89 4.20 -7.04
CA ILE A 212 7.67 2.86 -6.51
C ILE A 212 6.17 2.61 -6.29
N ALA A 213 5.72 1.41 -6.63
CA ALA A 213 4.40 0.92 -6.25
C ALA A 213 4.34 0.68 -4.73
N THR A 214 3.29 1.14 -4.08
CA THR A 214 3.05 0.92 -2.65
C THR A 214 2.02 -0.17 -2.45
N CYS A 215 1.80 -0.61 -1.22
CA CYS A 215 0.77 -1.58 -0.90
C CYS A 215 -0.08 -1.10 0.27
N ILE A 216 -1.28 -1.66 0.41
CA ILE A 216 -2.13 -1.47 1.59
C ILE A 216 -2.19 -2.79 2.34
N ILE A 217 -1.92 -2.76 3.64
CA ILE A 217 -2.23 -3.86 4.55
C ILE A 217 -3.49 -3.48 5.33
N VAL A 218 -4.49 -4.35 5.29
CA VAL A 218 -5.73 -4.21 6.06
C VAL A 218 -5.67 -5.15 7.27
N LEU A 219 -5.88 -4.62 8.47
CA LEU A 219 -5.89 -5.39 9.71
C LEU A 219 -7.28 -5.41 10.36
N LYS A 220 -7.62 -6.55 10.97
CA LYS A 220 -8.79 -6.73 11.84
C LYS A 220 -8.42 -7.61 13.02
N ARG A 221 -8.95 -7.32 14.21
CA ARG A 221 -8.80 -8.20 15.38
C ARG A 221 -9.78 -9.37 15.40
N SER A 222 -10.90 -9.23 14.70
CA SER A 222 -11.93 -10.25 14.59
C SER A 222 -12.34 -10.40 13.13
N LYS A 223 -12.19 -11.62 12.59
CA LYS A 223 -12.54 -11.98 11.22
C LYS A 223 -13.50 -13.17 11.23
N ALA A 224 -14.32 -13.26 10.19
CA ALA A 224 -15.28 -14.35 10.02
C ALA A 224 -14.63 -15.67 9.58
N ASP A 225 -13.44 -15.61 8.98
CA ASP A 225 -12.69 -16.75 8.47
C ASP A 225 -11.17 -16.55 8.72
N ASN A 226 -10.37 -17.56 8.35
CA ASN A 226 -8.91 -17.56 8.49
C ASN A 226 -8.17 -17.37 7.16
N ALA A 227 -8.74 -16.61 6.23
CA ALA A 227 -8.14 -16.33 4.91
C ALA A 227 -7.78 -14.86 4.76
N VAL A 228 -6.74 -14.58 3.98
CA VAL A 228 -6.31 -13.24 3.58
C VAL A 228 -6.73 -13.01 2.14
N LEU A 229 -7.37 -11.87 1.88
CA LEU A 229 -7.70 -11.45 0.53
C LEU A 229 -6.52 -10.71 -0.10
N PHE A 230 -5.98 -11.23 -1.20
CA PHE A 230 -4.97 -10.54 -2.00
C PHE A 230 -5.66 -9.87 -3.19
N ILE A 231 -5.40 -8.57 -3.39
CA ILE A 231 -5.94 -7.81 -4.51
C ILE A 231 -4.78 -7.17 -5.28
N ASP A 232 -4.70 -7.44 -6.58
CA ASP A 232 -3.81 -6.74 -7.47
C ASP A 232 -4.51 -5.56 -8.13
N ALA A 233 -4.27 -4.37 -7.58
CA ALA A 233 -4.75 -3.13 -8.17
C ALA A 233 -3.65 -2.40 -8.96
N SER A 234 -2.54 -3.05 -9.33
CA SER A 234 -1.42 -2.39 -10.01
C SER A 234 -1.79 -1.74 -11.35
N GLY A 235 -2.81 -2.28 -12.03
CA GLY A 235 -3.42 -1.72 -13.25
C GLY A 235 -4.51 -0.66 -13.02
N GLU A 236 -4.92 -0.41 -11.77
CA GLU A 236 -6.07 0.44 -11.43
C GLU A 236 -5.74 1.94 -11.44
N PHE A 237 -5.39 2.49 -12.60
CA PHE A 237 -5.07 3.93 -12.68
C PHE A 237 -5.42 4.57 -14.02
N GLY A 238 -5.61 5.89 -13.97
CA GLY A 238 -5.54 6.77 -15.14
C GLY A 238 -4.26 7.60 -15.11
N ARG A 239 -3.62 7.79 -16.27
CA ARG A 239 -2.48 8.71 -16.40
C ARG A 239 -2.97 10.15 -16.42
N VAL A 240 -2.57 10.96 -15.43
CA VAL A 240 -2.93 12.38 -15.35
C VAL A 240 -1.67 13.22 -15.25
N GLY A 241 -1.27 13.83 -16.37
CA GLY A 241 0.03 14.48 -16.48
C GLY A 241 1.17 13.47 -16.33
N ASN A 242 2.09 13.75 -15.41
CA ASN A 242 3.29 12.93 -15.20
C ASN A 242 3.13 11.89 -14.08
N LYS A 243 1.92 11.70 -13.55
CA LYS A 243 1.65 10.79 -12.44
C LYS A 243 0.45 9.91 -12.73
N ASN A 244 0.43 8.74 -12.11
CA ASN A 244 -0.74 7.88 -12.08
C ASN A 244 -1.71 8.42 -11.02
N LYS A 245 -3.02 8.23 -11.25
CA LYS A 245 -4.05 8.55 -10.27
C LYS A 245 -5.10 7.45 -10.23
N LEU A 246 -5.60 7.14 -9.04
CA LEU A 246 -6.79 6.30 -8.89
C LEU A 246 -8.02 7.15 -9.25
N LEU A 247 -8.55 6.95 -10.46
CA LEU A 247 -9.80 7.59 -10.85
C LEU A 247 -10.97 7.05 -10.02
N PRO A 248 -12.11 7.74 -9.93
CA PRO A 248 -13.25 7.26 -9.14
C PRO A 248 -13.69 5.84 -9.48
N ALA A 249 -13.66 5.45 -10.76
CA ALA A 249 -13.97 4.09 -11.20
C ALA A 249 -12.95 3.07 -10.67
N ASN A 250 -11.66 3.40 -10.68
CA ASN A 250 -10.60 2.53 -10.14
C ASN A 250 -10.75 2.34 -8.63
N GLN A 251 -11.01 3.44 -7.90
CA GLN A 251 -11.25 3.37 -6.45
C GLN A 251 -12.46 2.49 -6.12
N GLN A 252 -13.52 2.60 -6.91
CA GLN A 252 -14.71 1.78 -6.73
C GLN A 252 -14.44 0.32 -7.04
N HIS A 253 -13.70 0.01 -8.10
CA HIS A 253 -13.37 -1.37 -8.45
C HIS A 253 -12.53 -2.07 -7.37
N ILE A 254 -11.54 -1.38 -6.80
CA ILE A 254 -10.77 -1.87 -5.64
C ILE A 254 -11.68 -2.15 -4.45
N LEU A 255 -12.61 -1.23 -4.16
CA LEU A 255 -13.55 -1.36 -3.05
C LEU A 255 -14.52 -2.52 -3.27
N ASP A 256 -15.03 -2.68 -4.48
CA ASP A 256 -15.95 -3.76 -4.84
C ASP A 256 -15.27 -5.13 -4.72
N ALA A 257 -14.02 -5.26 -5.19
CA ALA A 257 -13.22 -6.46 -4.99
C ALA A 257 -12.99 -6.77 -3.50
N PHE A 258 -12.69 -5.75 -2.69
CA PHE A 258 -12.53 -5.89 -1.25
C PHE A 258 -13.82 -6.34 -0.54
N ILE A 259 -14.98 -5.75 -0.92
CA ILE A 259 -16.29 -6.09 -0.35
C ILE A 259 -16.73 -7.48 -0.78
N ALA A 260 -16.56 -7.82 -2.07
CA ALA A 260 -16.96 -9.12 -2.61
C ALA A 260 -16.17 -10.26 -2.00
N ARG A 261 -14.88 -10.03 -1.69
CA ARG A 261 -13.99 -10.99 -1.01
C ARG A 261 -14.04 -12.38 -1.66
N ALA A 262 -14.00 -12.39 -2.99
CA ALA A 262 -14.09 -13.59 -3.82
C ALA A 262 -12.87 -13.69 -4.74
N ASP A 263 -12.62 -14.91 -5.22
CA ASP A 263 -11.63 -15.15 -6.26
C ASP A 263 -12.10 -14.52 -7.57
N VAL A 264 -11.22 -13.72 -8.18
CA VAL A 264 -11.42 -13.09 -9.48
C VAL A 264 -10.12 -13.19 -10.25
N ASP A 265 -10.16 -13.82 -11.42
CA ASP A 265 -8.97 -14.02 -12.25
C ASP A 265 -8.22 -12.70 -12.46
N TYR A 266 -6.91 -12.76 -12.26
CA TYR A 266 -5.96 -11.66 -12.40
C TYR A 266 -6.15 -10.45 -11.47
N LEU A 267 -7.19 -10.44 -10.64
CA LEU A 267 -7.53 -9.32 -9.76
C LEU A 267 -7.46 -9.68 -8.29
N ALA A 268 -8.06 -10.79 -7.88
CA ALA A 268 -8.23 -11.11 -6.47
C ALA A 268 -8.12 -12.61 -6.18
N LYS A 269 -7.49 -12.94 -5.06
CA LYS A 269 -7.40 -14.32 -4.57
C LYS A 269 -7.61 -14.35 -3.06
N LEU A 270 -8.53 -15.18 -2.60
CA LEU A 270 -8.73 -15.47 -1.18
C LEU A 270 -7.88 -16.69 -0.79
N VAL A 271 -6.91 -16.48 0.10
CA VAL A 271 -5.91 -17.50 0.42
C VAL A 271 -5.97 -17.84 1.91
N PRO A 272 -6.15 -19.12 2.30
CA PRO A 272 -6.07 -19.57 3.68
C PRO A 272 -4.70 -19.25 4.33
N ASN A 273 -4.70 -18.96 5.63
CA ASN A 273 -3.46 -18.68 6.37
C ASN A 273 -2.45 -19.86 6.32
N GLU A 274 -2.93 -21.10 6.18
CA GLU A 274 -2.07 -22.28 6.06
C GLU A 274 -1.17 -22.22 4.82
N ASP A 275 -1.74 -21.87 3.67
CA ASP A 275 -1.00 -21.74 2.40
C ASP A 275 0.05 -20.63 2.47
N ILE A 276 -0.28 -19.53 3.18
CA ILE A 276 0.67 -18.44 3.46
C ILE A 276 1.81 -18.91 4.36
N GLY A 277 1.51 -19.75 5.36
CA GLY A 277 2.50 -20.37 6.23
C GLY A 277 3.45 -21.32 5.47
N GLN A 278 2.93 -22.07 4.50
CA GLN A 278 3.73 -22.92 3.61
C GLN A 278 4.62 -22.09 2.67
N ASN A 279 4.19 -20.89 2.31
CA ASN A 279 4.95 -19.92 1.50
C ASN A 279 5.82 -18.96 2.35
N ASP A 280 6.40 -19.46 3.45
CA ASP A 280 7.35 -18.71 4.28
C ASP A 280 6.81 -17.38 4.84
N TYR A 281 5.48 -17.25 4.98
CA TYR A 281 4.80 -16.00 5.35
C TYR A 281 5.12 -14.83 4.41
N ASN A 282 5.33 -15.14 3.13
CA ASN A 282 5.35 -14.15 2.06
C ASN A 282 3.90 -13.70 1.77
N ILE A 283 3.64 -12.41 1.87
CA ILE A 283 2.31 -11.82 1.61
C ILE A 283 2.35 -10.84 0.43
N ALA A 284 3.30 -11.02 -0.49
CA ALA A 284 3.31 -10.28 -1.75
C ALA A 284 2.15 -10.75 -2.64
N VAL A 285 1.36 -9.81 -3.15
CA VAL A 285 0.18 -10.11 -3.99
C VAL A 285 0.52 -10.95 -5.21
N SER A 286 1.66 -10.70 -5.85
CA SER A 286 2.15 -11.46 -7.01
C SER A 286 2.47 -12.93 -6.72
N SER A 287 2.51 -13.34 -5.45
CA SER A 287 2.67 -14.75 -5.08
C SER A 287 1.36 -15.53 -5.15
N TYR A 288 0.22 -14.84 -5.24
CA TYR A 288 -1.13 -15.44 -5.12
C TYR A 288 -2.08 -15.05 -6.25
N VAL A 289 -1.93 -13.84 -6.80
CA VAL A 289 -2.72 -13.36 -7.93
C VAL A 289 -1.84 -13.46 -9.18
N ALA A 290 -2.26 -14.28 -10.14
CA ALA A 290 -1.59 -14.39 -11.43
C ALA A 290 -1.72 -13.09 -12.22
N GLN A 291 -0.68 -12.68 -12.94
CA GLN A 291 -0.80 -11.60 -13.91
C GLN A 291 -1.51 -12.10 -15.17
N GLU A 292 -2.31 -11.23 -15.79
CA GLU A 292 -2.83 -11.51 -17.12
C GLU A 292 -1.67 -11.56 -18.13
N ASP A 293 -1.55 -12.66 -18.88
CA ASP A 293 -0.57 -12.76 -19.95
C ASP A 293 -1.15 -12.13 -21.23
N SER A 294 -0.90 -10.84 -21.41
CA SER A 294 -1.36 -10.08 -22.58
C SER A 294 -0.42 -10.20 -23.79
N ARG A 295 0.57 -11.10 -23.76
CA ARG A 295 1.45 -11.30 -24.91
C ARG A 295 0.62 -11.91 -26.05
N GLU A 296 0.79 -11.37 -27.26
CA GLU A 296 0.19 -12.00 -28.44
C GLU A 296 0.70 -13.44 -28.52
N VAL A 297 -0.23 -14.38 -28.69
CA VAL A 297 0.13 -15.76 -28.99
C VAL A 297 0.72 -15.75 -30.39
N ILE A 298 2.05 -15.71 -30.46
CA ILE A 298 2.77 -15.82 -31.72
C ILE A 298 2.49 -17.21 -32.28
N ASP A 299 1.85 -17.30 -33.45
CA ASP A 299 1.77 -18.55 -34.17
C ASP A 299 3.18 -18.93 -34.62
N ILE A 300 3.77 -19.90 -33.91
CA ILE A 300 5.13 -20.39 -34.16
C ILE A 300 5.26 -20.92 -35.59
N THR A 301 4.17 -21.44 -36.18
CA THR A 301 4.14 -21.92 -37.56
C THR A 301 4.25 -20.75 -38.52
N GLU A 302 3.44 -19.72 -38.34
CA GLU A 302 3.48 -18.52 -39.18
C GLU A 302 4.83 -17.79 -39.09
N LEU A 303 5.38 -17.67 -37.87
CA LEU A 303 6.69 -17.08 -37.66
C LEU A 303 7.80 -17.89 -38.35
N ASN A 304 7.76 -19.21 -38.27
CA ASN A 304 8.73 -20.06 -38.96
C ASN A 304 8.60 -19.95 -40.49
N ASP A 305 7.38 -19.86 -41.02
CA ASP A 305 7.13 -19.65 -42.46
C ASP A 305 7.64 -18.26 -42.90
N GLU A 306 7.47 -17.23 -42.07
CA GLU A 306 8.03 -15.90 -42.31
C GLU A 306 9.55 -15.93 -42.33
N ILE A 307 10.19 -16.58 -41.35
CA ILE A 307 11.65 -16.76 -41.30
C ILE A 307 12.14 -17.49 -42.55
N ALA A 308 11.46 -18.56 -42.98
CA ALA A 308 11.83 -19.31 -44.17
C ALA A 308 11.75 -18.44 -45.44
N ARG A 309 10.70 -17.62 -45.57
CA ARG A 309 10.55 -16.65 -46.68
C ARG A 309 11.65 -15.59 -46.67
N ILE A 310 12.00 -15.06 -45.50
CA ILE A 310 13.08 -14.07 -45.35
C ILE A 310 14.41 -14.67 -45.79
N VAL A 311 14.74 -15.89 -45.36
CA VAL A 311 15.98 -16.58 -45.73
C VAL A 311 16.04 -16.86 -47.23
N ALA A 312 14.95 -17.33 -47.83
CA ALA A 312 14.87 -17.56 -49.27
C ALA A 312 15.09 -16.25 -50.05
N ARG A 313 14.44 -15.16 -49.62
CA ARG A 313 14.59 -13.85 -50.24
C ARG A 313 16.01 -13.29 -50.09
N GLN A 314 16.63 -13.51 -48.94
CA GLN A 314 18.03 -13.12 -48.72
C GLN A 314 18.97 -13.86 -49.67
N ALA A 315 18.74 -15.17 -49.89
CA ALA A 315 19.54 -15.96 -50.84
C ALA A 315 19.38 -15.48 -52.28
N GLU A 316 18.15 -15.17 -52.72
CA GLU A 316 17.90 -14.58 -54.05
C GLU A 316 18.64 -13.27 -54.24
N LEU A 317 18.48 -12.34 -53.28
CA LEU A 317 19.14 -11.03 -53.33
C LEU A 317 20.67 -11.18 -53.34
N ARG A 318 21.20 -12.14 -52.59
CA ARG A 318 22.63 -12.42 -52.58
C ARG A 318 23.12 -12.91 -53.93
N ALA A 319 22.41 -13.85 -54.56
CA ALA A 319 22.75 -14.33 -55.89
C ALA A 319 22.73 -13.20 -56.93
N SER A 320 21.73 -12.31 -56.89
CA SER A 320 21.68 -11.15 -57.78
C SER A 320 22.84 -10.18 -57.56
N ILE A 321 23.28 -9.97 -56.31
CA ILE A 321 24.46 -9.16 -56.00
C ILE A 321 25.72 -9.83 -56.57
N ASP A 322 25.88 -11.14 -56.36
CA ASP A 322 27.04 -11.88 -56.83
C ASP A 322 27.14 -11.88 -58.37
N GLU A 323 26.01 -11.92 -59.09
CA GLU A 323 25.98 -11.73 -60.56
C GLU A 323 26.45 -10.34 -60.98
N ILE A 324 25.97 -9.28 -60.31
CA ILE A 324 26.41 -7.90 -60.60
C ILE A 324 27.91 -7.73 -60.34
N VAL A 325 28.41 -8.30 -59.24
CA VAL A 325 29.84 -8.26 -58.91
C VAL A 325 30.66 -9.01 -59.96
N ALA A 326 30.23 -10.19 -60.40
CA ALA A 326 30.92 -10.96 -61.44
C ALA A 326 30.97 -10.23 -62.80
N ASP A 327 29.90 -9.52 -63.17
CA ASP A 327 29.87 -8.69 -64.39
C ASP A 327 30.87 -7.51 -64.30
N LEU A 328 30.95 -6.87 -63.13
CA LEU A 328 31.90 -5.78 -62.85
C LEU A 328 33.36 -6.27 -62.77
N GLU A 329 33.61 -7.46 -62.24
CA GLU A 329 34.95 -8.05 -62.17
C GLU A 329 35.40 -8.67 -63.52
N GLY A 330 34.45 -9.12 -64.34
CA GLY A 330 34.69 -9.69 -65.68
C GLY A 330 34.86 -8.66 -66.81
N THR A 331 34.72 -7.37 -66.52
CA THR A 331 34.92 -6.25 -67.47
C THR A 331 36.31 -5.60 -67.40
N ALA A 332 37.33 -6.35 -66.97
CA ALA A 332 38.75 -5.97 -67.05
C ALA A 332 39.49 -6.69 -68.20
#